data_AF-A0A6L6T8E2-F1
#
_entry.id   AF-A0A6L6T8E2-F1
#
_cell.length_a   1.000
_cell.length_b   1.000
_cell.length_c   1.000
_cell.angle_alpha   90.00
_cell.angle_beta   90.00
_cell.angle_gamma   90.00
#
_symmetry.space_group_name_H-M   'P 1'
#
loop_
_entity.id
_entity.type
_entity.pdbx_description
1 polymer ?
#
loop_
_entity_poly.entity_id
_entity_poly.type
_entity_poly.pdbx_seq_one_letter_code
_entity_poly.pdbx_strand_id
1 'polypeptide(L)'
;MLDKDGYDLVCTSAVDVGEAQRARLNSVVIDGLSASVGEMFRGFAASFPHTVAAIERKYAVAIVLCRRFQDTWIASLAAEGRALNLFFYLIPETLVAEGAEFERKCAMLPPRWKELYRYFNSFMLTEDSYLSIDWTNTPFSYSGRLSIERYRVLRGVKKAVMRDFVKSIQANSEHYLRCWLLTDAGDALFLDEGKCDGKVYHVKNDDFADYRLLEDPETVLDNYLAHYVTTQSPEGFDFRT
;
A
#
# COMPACT_ATOMS: atom_id res chain seq x y z
N MET A 1 14.45 14.14 6.97
CA MET A 1 13.59 14.89 7.91
C MET A 1 12.44 15.45 7.12
N LEU A 2 11.23 15.31 7.65
CA LEU A 2 10.00 15.74 7.00
C LEU A 2 9.93 17.28 6.93
N ASP A 3 9.88 17.84 5.72
CA ASP A 3 9.66 19.27 5.50
C ASP A 3 8.19 19.62 5.71
N LYS A 4 7.89 20.13 6.90
CA LYS A 4 6.54 20.52 7.31
C LYS A 4 6.11 21.86 6.73
N ASP A 5 7.07 22.72 6.36
CA ASP A 5 6.79 24.07 5.86
C ASP A 5 6.24 24.04 4.42
N GLY A 6 6.41 22.93 3.70
CA GLY A 6 5.82 22.66 2.39
C GLY A 6 4.31 22.42 2.39
N TYR A 7 3.66 22.40 3.57
CA TYR A 7 2.24 22.12 3.73
C TYR A 7 1.45 23.33 4.25
N ASP A 8 0.22 23.48 3.76
CA ASP A 8 -0.66 24.58 4.16
C ASP A 8 -1.19 24.42 5.59
N LEU A 9 -1.27 23.17 6.08
CA LEU A 9 -1.68 22.85 7.44
C LEU A 9 -1.04 21.54 7.91
N VAL A 10 -0.55 21.54 9.15
CA VAL A 10 0.01 20.37 9.83
C VAL A 10 -0.77 20.14 11.12
N CYS A 11 -1.39 18.97 11.24
CA CYS A 11 -2.20 18.59 12.39
C CYS A 11 -1.50 17.48 13.17
N THR A 12 -1.14 17.78 14.42
CA THR A 12 -0.54 16.81 15.34
C THR A 12 -1.60 16.16 16.24
N SER A 13 -2.75 16.81 16.39
CA SER A 13 -3.84 16.39 17.24
C SER A 13 -5.19 16.70 16.59
N ALA A 14 -6.27 16.12 17.14
CA ALA A 14 -7.62 16.34 16.64
C ALA A 14 -8.01 17.83 16.66
N VAL A 15 -7.51 18.65 17.59
CA VAL A 15 -7.88 20.08 17.69
C VAL A 15 -7.26 20.94 16.59
N ASP A 16 -6.18 20.47 15.96
CA ASP A 16 -5.51 21.17 14.87
C ASP A 16 -6.31 21.07 13.56
N VAL A 17 -7.22 20.10 13.47
CA VAL A 17 -8.02 19.84 12.26
C VAL A 17 -9.16 20.87 12.17
N GLY A 18 -9.03 21.80 11.21
CA GLY A 18 -10.07 22.77 10.88
C GLY A 18 -11.31 22.15 10.24
N GLU A 19 -12.44 22.85 10.32
CA GLU A 19 -13.74 22.36 9.82
C GLU A 19 -13.71 21.94 8.33
N ALA A 20 -12.99 22.70 7.50
CA ALA A 20 -12.86 22.42 6.07
C ALA A 20 -12.14 21.09 5.79
N GLN A 21 -11.18 20.72 6.63
CA GLN A 21 -10.43 19.46 6.52
C GLN A 21 -11.18 18.29 7.16
N ARG A 22 -11.94 18.53 8.24
CA ARG A 22 -12.76 17.49 8.90
C ARG A 22 -13.71 16.82 7.92
N ALA A 23 -14.38 17.59 7.06
CA ALA A 23 -15.28 17.06 6.04
C ALA A 23 -14.60 16.20 4.94
N ARG A 24 -13.26 16.07 4.98
CA ARG A 24 -12.46 15.31 4.01
C ARG A 24 -11.71 14.16 4.65
N LEU A 25 -11.64 14.11 5.97
CA LEU A 25 -10.88 13.13 6.74
C LEU A 25 -11.84 12.18 7.44
N ASN A 26 -11.53 10.88 7.39
CA ASN A 26 -12.30 9.91 8.16
C ASN A 26 -12.14 10.18 9.66
N SER A 27 -13.24 10.10 10.42
CA SER A 27 -13.22 10.33 11.88
C SER A 27 -12.21 9.45 12.61
N VAL A 28 -11.99 8.20 12.16
CA VAL A 28 -10.98 7.30 12.72
C VAL A 28 -9.58 7.92 12.70
N VAL A 29 -9.25 8.65 11.62
CA VAL A 29 -7.95 9.33 11.50
C VAL A 29 -7.90 10.52 12.44
N ILE A 30 -8.96 11.33 12.49
CA ILE A 30 -9.03 12.54 13.33
C ILE A 30 -8.92 12.16 14.81
N ASP A 31 -9.74 11.21 15.24
CA ASP A 31 -9.84 10.78 16.64
C ASP A 31 -8.59 10.01 17.09
N GLY A 32 -7.90 9.36 16.15
CA GLY A 32 -6.65 8.66 16.40
C GLY A 32 -5.39 9.53 16.33
N LEU A 33 -5.48 10.83 16.00
CA LEU A 33 -4.30 11.70 15.99
C LEU A 33 -3.64 11.74 17.38
N SER A 34 -2.31 11.69 17.42
CA SER A 34 -1.47 11.46 18.62
C SER A 34 -1.37 10.01 19.12
N ALA A 35 -2.22 9.09 18.63
CA ALA A 35 -2.14 7.68 18.98
C ALA A 35 -1.09 6.95 18.11
N SER A 36 -0.76 5.71 18.50
CA SER A 36 0.07 4.85 17.66
C SER A 36 -0.69 4.42 16.40
N VAL A 37 0.03 3.98 15.37
CA VAL A 37 -0.58 3.47 14.13
C VAL A 37 -1.48 2.27 14.42
N GLY A 38 -1.09 1.39 15.35
CA GLY A 38 -1.89 0.23 15.71
C GLY A 38 -3.16 0.58 16.50
N GLU A 39 -3.11 1.62 17.32
CA GLU A 39 -4.29 2.13 18.03
C GLU A 39 -5.28 2.81 17.07
N MET A 40 -4.76 3.61 16.13
CA MET A 40 -5.54 4.32 15.12
C MET A 40 -6.20 3.35 14.12
N PHE A 41 -5.45 2.37 13.61
CA PHE A 41 -5.92 1.43 12.59
C PHE A 41 -5.92 -0.02 13.11
N ARG A 42 -6.83 -0.32 14.04
CA ARG A 42 -6.89 -1.64 14.71
C ARG A 42 -7.03 -2.82 13.74
N GLY A 43 -7.82 -2.68 12.67
CA GLY A 43 -7.96 -3.71 11.63
C GLY A 43 -6.65 -3.98 10.88
N PHE A 44 -5.91 -2.91 10.56
CA PHE A 44 -4.58 -2.99 9.96
C PHE A 44 -3.58 -3.65 10.92
N ALA A 45 -3.57 -3.27 12.20
CA ALA A 45 -2.70 -3.91 13.20
C ALA A 45 -3.00 -5.39 13.44
N ALA A 46 -4.27 -5.78 13.38
CA ALA A 46 -4.66 -7.18 13.51
C ALA A 46 -4.25 -8.01 12.26
N SER A 47 -4.26 -7.39 11.09
CA SER A 47 -3.96 -8.04 9.81
C SER A 47 -2.47 -8.05 9.46
N PHE A 48 -1.74 -7.03 9.89
CA PHE A 48 -0.33 -6.78 9.62
C PHE A 48 0.46 -6.47 10.92
N PRO A 49 0.44 -7.38 11.91
CA PRO A 49 1.04 -7.13 13.22
C PRO A 49 2.56 -6.89 13.14
N HIS A 50 3.29 -7.59 12.26
CA HIS A 50 4.74 -7.40 12.14
C HIS A 50 5.07 -6.04 11.53
N THR A 51 4.30 -5.62 10.53
CA THR A 51 4.45 -4.32 9.87
C THR A 51 4.17 -3.19 10.85
N VAL A 52 3.07 -3.25 11.60
CA VAL A 52 2.73 -2.22 12.58
C VAL A 52 3.77 -2.14 13.69
N ALA A 53 4.24 -3.28 14.21
CA ALA A 53 5.33 -3.30 15.19
C ALA A 53 6.63 -2.68 14.63
N ALA A 54 6.94 -2.92 13.36
CA ALA A 54 8.08 -2.29 12.69
C ALA A 54 7.90 -0.77 12.56
N ILE A 55 6.70 -0.30 12.19
CA ILE A 55 6.37 1.12 12.05
C ILE A 55 6.55 1.83 13.40
N GLU A 56 5.90 1.34 14.45
CA GLU A 56 5.91 1.96 15.79
C GLU A 56 7.30 1.97 16.42
N ARG A 57 8.17 1.03 16.04
CA ARG A 57 9.58 0.99 16.48
C ARG A 57 10.47 1.98 15.73
N LYS A 58 10.15 2.31 14.48
CA LYS A 58 11.08 2.98 13.54
C LYS A 58 10.70 4.42 13.22
N TYR A 59 9.43 4.78 13.37
CA TYR A 59 8.90 6.08 12.97
C TYR A 59 8.29 6.80 14.18
N ALA A 60 8.30 8.13 14.12
CA ALA A 60 7.64 8.97 15.10
C ALA A 60 6.11 8.79 15.07
N VAL A 61 5.43 9.38 16.05
CA VAL A 61 3.97 9.45 16.04
C VAL A 61 3.51 10.17 14.78
N ALA A 62 2.49 9.59 14.13
CA ALA A 62 2.02 10.08 12.85
C ALA A 62 1.24 11.40 13.00
N ILE A 63 1.43 12.29 12.03
CA ILE A 63 0.78 13.59 11.92
C ILE A 63 0.00 13.67 10.61
N VAL A 64 -1.06 14.47 10.57
CA VAL A 64 -1.78 14.74 9.31
C VAL A 64 -1.17 15.97 8.64
N LEU A 65 -0.86 15.83 7.37
CA LEU A 65 -0.36 16.89 6.51
C LEU A 65 -1.43 17.21 5.47
N CYS A 66 -1.79 18.49 5.38
CA CYS A 66 -2.84 18.99 4.51
C CYS A 66 -2.26 20.00 3.53
N ARG A 67 -2.56 19.81 2.25
CA ARG A 67 -2.21 20.75 1.18
C ARG A 67 -3.43 21.06 0.32
N ARG A 68 -3.52 22.28 -0.16
CA ARG A 68 -4.55 22.73 -1.09
C ARG A 68 -4.07 22.55 -2.53
N PHE A 69 -4.84 21.84 -3.33
CA PHE A 69 -4.60 21.65 -4.75
C PHE A 69 -5.91 21.83 -5.52
N GLN A 70 -5.95 22.77 -6.48
CA GLN A 70 -7.15 23.08 -7.27
C GLN A 70 -8.42 23.24 -6.39
N ASP A 71 -8.29 24.05 -5.33
CA ASP A 71 -9.35 24.30 -4.32
C ASP A 71 -9.85 23.08 -3.53
N THR A 72 -9.13 21.96 -3.61
CA THR A 72 -9.41 20.75 -2.84
C THR A 72 -8.30 20.51 -1.81
N TRP A 73 -8.69 20.13 -0.60
CA TRP A 73 -7.76 19.67 0.43
C TRP A 73 -7.37 18.23 0.14
N ILE A 74 -6.06 18.00 0.01
CA ILE A 74 -5.46 16.67 -0.02
C ILE A 74 -4.80 16.47 1.33
N ALA A 75 -5.17 15.39 2.01
CA ALA A 75 -4.61 15.02 3.29
C ALA A 75 -3.80 13.73 3.17
N SER A 76 -2.69 13.66 3.90
CA SER A 76 -1.88 12.46 4.05
C SER A 76 -1.52 12.30 5.52
N LEU A 77 -1.43 11.06 5.98
CA LEU A 77 -0.86 10.78 7.29
C LEU A 77 0.63 10.50 7.08
N ALA A 78 1.49 11.14 7.84
CA ALA A 78 2.93 11.00 7.70
C ALA A 78 3.59 10.76 9.06
N ALA A 79 4.61 9.92 9.08
CA ALA A 79 5.43 9.67 10.25
C ALA A 79 6.90 9.86 9.88
N GLU A 80 7.59 10.71 10.63
CA GLU A 80 9.00 11.00 10.38
C GLU A 80 9.85 9.79 10.80
N GLY A 81 10.74 9.36 9.90
CA GLY A 81 11.75 8.35 10.18
C GLY A 81 13.16 8.93 10.12
N ARG A 82 14.16 8.12 10.48
CA ARG A 82 15.57 8.58 10.54
C ARG A 82 16.14 8.97 9.17
N ALA A 83 15.73 8.28 8.11
CA ALA A 83 16.25 8.47 6.76
C ALA A 83 15.09 8.71 5.79
N LEU A 84 14.15 7.77 5.71
CA LEU A 84 12.91 7.92 4.96
C LEU A 84 11.76 8.33 5.89
N ASN A 85 10.79 9.06 5.33
CA ASN A 85 9.50 9.33 5.95
C ASN A 85 8.49 8.28 5.49
N LEU A 86 7.59 7.87 6.40
CA LEU A 86 6.46 7.01 6.10
C LEU A 86 5.24 7.85 5.76
N PHE A 87 4.58 7.58 4.64
CA PHE A 87 3.36 8.26 4.20
C PHE A 87 2.25 7.26 3.94
N PHE A 88 1.06 7.54 4.47
CA PHE A 88 -0.19 6.88 4.12
C PHE A 88 -1.04 7.83 3.30
N TYR A 89 -1.47 7.39 2.12
CA TYR A 89 -2.35 8.20 1.29
C TYR A 89 -3.80 8.02 1.74
N LEU A 90 -4.31 8.95 2.54
CA LEU A 90 -5.62 8.80 3.17
C LEU A 90 -6.75 8.78 2.14
N ILE A 91 -7.70 7.88 2.37
CA ILE A 91 -8.94 7.81 1.61
C ILE A 91 -9.90 8.88 2.18
N PRO A 92 -10.51 9.75 1.33
CA PRO A 92 -11.49 10.71 1.79
C PRO A 92 -12.69 10.04 2.46
N GLU A 93 -13.26 10.67 3.49
CA GLU A 93 -14.45 10.18 4.22
C GLU A 93 -15.63 9.82 3.30
N THR A 94 -15.75 10.51 2.16
CA THR A 94 -16.79 10.27 1.17
C THR A 94 -16.74 8.89 0.52
N LEU A 95 -15.62 8.17 0.64
CA LEU A 95 -15.48 6.81 0.13
C LEU A 95 -15.82 5.80 1.23
N VAL A 96 -16.68 4.84 0.88
CA VAL A 96 -17.17 3.81 1.79
C VAL A 96 -16.02 2.89 2.20
N ALA A 97 -15.59 3.01 3.46
CA ALA A 97 -14.54 2.19 4.08
C ALA A 97 -15.08 0.88 4.69
N GLU A 98 -16.40 0.70 4.78
CA GLU A 98 -17.02 -0.47 5.43
C GLU A 98 -18.28 -0.95 4.70
N GLY A 99 -18.74 -2.16 4.99
CA GLY A 99 -19.98 -2.70 4.45
C GLY A 99 -19.86 -3.34 3.08
N ALA A 100 -21.00 -3.75 2.53
CA ALA A 100 -21.07 -4.66 1.38
C ALA A 100 -20.38 -4.11 0.11
N GLU A 101 -20.39 -2.79 -0.09
CA GLU A 101 -19.70 -2.20 -1.24
C GLU A 101 -18.17 -2.31 -1.13
N PHE A 102 -17.62 -2.01 0.05
CA PHE A 102 -16.19 -2.15 0.32
C PHE A 102 -15.75 -3.61 0.19
N GLU A 103 -16.50 -4.53 0.80
CA GLU A 103 -16.21 -5.97 0.74
C GLU A 103 -16.27 -6.49 -0.71
N ARG A 104 -17.26 -6.05 -1.50
CA ARG A 104 -17.34 -6.40 -2.92
C ARG A 104 -16.16 -5.84 -3.72
N LYS A 105 -15.73 -4.60 -3.45
CA LYS A 105 -14.58 -3.99 -4.11
C LYS A 105 -13.28 -4.71 -3.76
N CYS A 106 -13.14 -5.21 -2.54
CA CYS A 106 -11.92 -5.90 -2.10
C CYS A 106 -11.98 -7.43 -2.26
N ALA A 107 -13.04 -7.98 -2.85
CA ALA A 107 -13.26 -9.43 -2.94
C ALA A 107 -12.16 -10.19 -3.70
N MET A 108 -11.35 -9.50 -4.51
CA MET A 108 -10.22 -10.11 -5.20
C MET A 108 -8.99 -10.33 -4.32
N LEU A 109 -8.88 -9.60 -3.21
CA LEU A 109 -7.71 -9.61 -2.35
C LEU A 109 -7.74 -10.80 -1.40
N PRO A 110 -6.57 -11.28 -0.93
CA PRO A 110 -6.51 -12.02 0.33
C PRO A 110 -7.30 -11.28 1.43
N PRO A 111 -8.11 -11.97 2.23
CA PRO A 111 -9.04 -11.34 3.18
C PRO A 111 -8.42 -10.26 4.08
N ARG A 112 -7.19 -10.45 4.57
CA ARG A 112 -6.48 -9.50 5.42
C ARG A 112 -5.90 -8.31 4.65
N TRP A 113 -5.56 -8.50 3.38
CA TRP A 113 -4.98 -7.43 2.55
C TRP A 113 -5.92 -6.25 2.35
N LYS A 114 -7.23 -6.44 2.46
CA LYS A 114 -8.20 -5.33 2.36
C LYS A 114 -7.96 -4.24 3.40
N GLU A 115 -7.36 -4.56 4.55
CA GLU A 115 -7.07 -3.57 5.60
C GLU A 115 -5.99 -2.56 5.18
N LEU A 116 -5.14 -2.87 4.18
CA LEU A 116 -4.25 -1.88 3.53
C LEU A 116 -5.00 -0.80 2.73
N TYR A 117 -6.30 -1.02 2.47
CA TYR A 117 -7.13 -0.19 1.61
C TYR A 117 -8.37 0.36 2.31
N ARG A 118 -8.52 0.14 3.62
CA ARG A 118 -9.72 0.55 4.37
C ARG A 118 -9.77 2.05 4.58
N TYR A 119 -8.69 2.62 5.10
CA TYR A 119 -8.63 4.04 5.49
C TYR A 119 -7.58 4.84 4.69
N PHE A 120 -6.74 4.15 3.93
CA PHE A 120 -5.69 4.72 3.09
C PHE A 120 -5.48 3.84 1.87
N ASN A 121 -4.92 4.38 0.80
CA ASN A 121 -4.60 3.68 -0.44
C ASN A 121 -3.17 3.12 -0.38
N SER A 122 -2.92 2.18 0.53
CA SER A 122 -1.57 1.72 0.90
C SER A 122 -0.71 2.83 1.55
N PHE A 123 0.57 2.54 1.74
CA PHE A 123 1.58 3.45 2.29
C PHE A 123 2.88 3.38 1.48
N MET A 124 3.80 4.32 1.73
CA MET A 124 5.14 4.32 1.14
C MET A 124 6.20 4.88 2.08
N LEU A 125 7.45 4.54 1.79
CA LEU A 125 8.62 5.20 2.34
C LEU A 125 9.25 6.08 1.28
N THR A 126 9.60 7.32 1.62
CA THR A 126 10.22 8.25 0.67
C THR A 126 11.12 9.25 1.38
N GLU A 127 12.15 9.71 0.67
CA GLU A 127 12.96 10.87 1.08
C GLU A 127 12.17 12.18 0.87
N ASP A 128 11.25 12.17 -0.08
CA ASP A 128 10.42 13.32 -0.40
C ASP A 128 9.55 13.70 0.79
N SER A 129 9.36 15.01 0.95
CA SER A 129 8.38 15.54 1.89
C SER A 129 7.02 15.71 1.24
N TYR A 130 6.74 14.95 0.19
CA TYR A 130 5.45 14.87 -0.47
C TYR A 130 5.16 13.40 -0.82
N LEU A 131 3.87 13.08 -0.95
CA LEU A 131 3.44 11.77 -1.42
C LEU A 131 3.94 11.57 -2.87
N SER A 132 4.85 10.62 -3.08
CA SER A 132 5.24 10.23 -4.43
C SER A 132 4.17 9.32 -5.04
N ILE A 133 3.91 9.51 -6.33
CA ILE A 133 2.92 8.72 -7.10
C ILE A 133 3.51 7.39 -7.59
N ASP A 134 4.82 7.24 -7.53
CA ASP A 134 5.55 6.07 -8.04
C ASP A 134 5.80 5.08 -6.90
N TRP A 135 4.71 4.45 -6.42
CA TRP A 135 4.77 3.40 -5.42
C TRP A 135 5.64 2.23 -5.91
N THR A 136 6.79 2.07 -5.28
CA THR A 136 7.65 0.89 -5.41
C THR A 136 7.97 0.38 -4.01
N ASN A 137 8.22 -0.93 -3.90
CA ASN A 137 8.51 -1.64 -2.65
C ASN A 137 7.36 -1.74 -1.64
N THR A 138 6.19 -1.17 -1.91
CA THR A 138 4.94 -1.42 -1.17
C THR A 138 3.81 -1.73 -2.15
N PRO A 139 2.68 -2.30 -1.68
CA PRO A 139 1.54 -2.52 -2.54
C PRO A 139 1.10 -1.20 -3.18
N PHE A 140 0.84 -1.22 -4.48
CA PHE A 140 0.30 -0.07 -5.19
C PHE A 140 -1.03 0.35 -4.56
N SER A 141 -1.38 1.63 -4.69
CA SER A 141 -2.76 2.06 -4.46
C SER A 141 -3.73 1.22 -5.27
N TYR A 142 -4.96 1.09 -4.77
CA TYR A 142 -5.99 0.28 -5.41
C TYR A 142 -6.11 0.66 -6.90
N SER A 143 -6.29 1.93 -7.27
CA SER A 143 -6.37 2.35 -8.67
C SER A 143 -5.03 2.40 -9.43
N GLY A 144 -3.90 2.35 -8.73
CA GLY A 144 -2.55 2.53 -9.28
C GLY A 144 -1.84 1.23 -9.68
N ARG A 145 -2.36 0.08 -9.27
CA ARG A 145 -1.81 -1.25 -9.61
C ARG A 145 -1.65 -1.45 -11.12
N LEU A 146 -0.56 -2.11 -11.53
CA LEU A 146 -0.20 -2.21 -12.94
C LEU A 146 -1.02 -3.29 -13.64
N SER A 147 -1.49 -3.01 -14.86
CA SER A 147 -1.89 -4.08 -15.78
C SER A 147 -0.65 -4.91 -16.17
N ILE A 148 -0.87 -6.18 -16.55
CA ILE A 148 0.22 -7.03 -17.05
C ILE A 148 0.96 -6.38 -18.24
N GLU A 149 0.24 -5.66 -19.11
CA GLU A 149 0.83 -4.95 -20.24
C GLU A 149 1.66 -3.75 -19.82
N ARG A 150 1.20 -2.96 -18.83
CA ARG A 150 1.97 -1.82 -18.31
C ARG A 150 3.24 -2.30 -17.59
N TYR A 151 3.13 -3.35 -16.78
CA TYR A 151 4.28 -4.03 -16.18
C TYR A 151 5.26 -4.52 -17.25
N ARG A 152 4.77 -5.18 -18.29
CA ARG A 152 5.58 -5.71 -19.40
C ARG A 152 6.39 -4.60 -20.08
N VAL A 153 5.75 -3.48 -20.41
CA VAL A 153 6.43 -2.33 -21.03
C VAL A 153 7.47 -1.75 -20.08
N LEU A 154 7.11 -1.54 -18.81
CA LEU A 154 7.99 -0.98 -17.78
C LEU A 154 9.26 -1.83 -17.59
N ARG A 155 9.12 -3.16 -17.53
CA ARG A 155 10.22 -4.10 -17.28
C ARG A 155 10.88 -4.63 -18.56
N GLY A 156 10.45 -4.17 -19.74
CA GLY A 156 11.00 -4.62 -21.01
C GLY A 156 10.77 -6.12 -21.31
N VAL A 157 9.76 -6.73 -20.70
CA VAL A 157 9.49 -8.17 -20.86
C VAL A 157 8.86 -8.45 -22.22
N LYS A 158 9.23 -9.58 -22.84
CA LYS A 158 8.68 -9.97 -24.14
C LYS A 158 7.21 -10.38 -24.00
N LYS A 159 6.38 -10.00 -24.98
CA LYS A 159 4.94 -10.35 -25.03
C LYS A 159 4.67 -11.85 -24.97
N ALA A 160 5.55 -12.67 -25.56
CA ALA A 160 5.44 -14.13 -25.49
C ALA A 160 5.52 -14.66 -24.05
N VAL A 161 6.46 -14.16 -23.25
CA VAL A 161 6.66 -14.55 -21.85
C VAL A 161 5.41 -14.26 -21.00
N MET A 162 4.81 -13.08 -21.18
CA MET A 162 3.57 -12.73 -20.45
C MET A 162 2.41 -13.66 -20.80
N ARG A 163 2.26 -13.98 -22.08
CA ARG A 163 1.22 -14.89 -22.55
C ARG A 163 1.39 -16.28 -21.97
N ASP A 164 2.62 -16.78 -21.92
CA ASP A 164 2.95 -18.08 -21.35
C ASP A 164 2.70 -18.11 -19.84
N PHE A 165 3.05 -17.03 -19.13
CA PHE A 165 2.74 -16.88 -17.70
C PHE A 165 1.23 -16.92 -17.44
N VAL A 166 0.45 -16.09 -18.14
CA VAL A 166 -1.01 -16.00 -18.04
C VAL A 166 -1.66 -17.37 -18.28
N LYS A 167 -1.17 -18.10 -19.28
CA LYS A 167 -1.63 -19.47 -19.57
C LYS A 167 -1.25 -20.45 -18.46
N SER A 168 -0.01 -20.37 -17.95
CA SER A 168 0.52 -21.31 -16.95
C SER A 168 -0.19 -21.21 -15.59
N ILE A 169 -0.53 -20.00 -15.16
CA ILE A 169 -1.36 -19.79 -13.95
C ILE A 169 -2.86 -19.96 -14.21
N GLN A 170 -3.23 -20.29 -15.45
CA GLN A 170 -4.61 -20.43 -15.92
C GLN A 170 -5.44 -19.18 -15.60
N ALA A 171 -4.88 -17.98 -15.78
CA ALA A 171 -5.60 -16.74 -15.44
C ALA A 171 -6.85 -16.58 -16.31
N ASN A 172 -7.88 -15.91 -15.77
CA ASN A 172 -9.13 -15.65 -16.47
C ASN A 172 -8.90 -14.87 -17.76
N SER A 173 -8.06 -13.83 -17.69
CA SER A 173 -7.52 -13.15 -18.87
C SER A 173 -6.35 -12.22 -18.51
N GLU A 174 -5.59 -11.79 -19.52
CA GLU A 174 -4.57 -10.72 -19.37
C GLU A 174 -5.16 -9.42 -18.79
N HIS A 175 -6.46 -9.15 -18.99
CA HIS A 175 -7.11 -7.92 -18.51
C HIS A 175 -7.34 -7.91 -17.00
N TYR A 176 -7.49 -9.09 -16.39
CA TYR A 176 -7.76 -9.24 -14.96
C TYR A 176 -6.50 -9.51 -14.14
N LEU A 177 -5.41 -9.94 -14.77
CA LEU A 177 -4.13 -10.14 -14.09
C LEU A 177 -3.45 -8.79 -13.81
N ARG A 178 -3.30 -8.44 -12.54
CA ARG A 178 -2.70 -7.18 -12.09
C ARG A 178 -1.49 -7.43 -11.19
N CYS A 179 -0.47 -6.58 -11.36
CA CYS A 179 0.66 -6.51 -10.45
C CYS A 179 0.29 -5.56 -9.31
N TRP A 180 0.22 -6.11 -8.10
CA TRP A 180 -0.17 -5.40 -6.89
C TRP A 180 1.01 -4.91 -6.07
N LEU A 181 2.20 -5.48 -6.27
CA LEU A 181 3.44 -5.05 -5.65
C LEU A 181 4.57 -5.29 -6.64
N LEU A 182 5.48 -4.31 -6.75
CA LEU A 182 6.74 -4.40 -7.48
C LEU A 182 7.84 -3.83 -6.59
N THR A 183 8.94 -4.56 -6.45
CA THR A 183 10.12 -4.10 -5.71
C THR A 183 11.23 -3.64 -6.66
N ASP A 184 12.15 -2.84 -6.13
CA ASP A 184 13.38 -2.46 -6.82
C ASP A 184 14.30 -3.67 -7.05
N ALA A 185 14.20 -4.70 -6.20
CA ALA A 185 14.86 -5.99 -6.43
C ALA A 185 14.28 -6.76 -7.63
N GLY A 186 13.09 -6.37 -8.11
CA GLY A 186 12.41 -7.01 -9.24
C GLY A 186 11.46 -8.13 -8.84
N ASP A 187 11.20 -8.32 -7.55
CA ASP A 187 10.12 -9.17 -7.09
C ASP A 187 8.77 -8.51 -7.38
N ALA A 188 7.81 -9.31 -7.82
CA ALA A 188 6.48 -8.84 -8.16
C ALA A 188 5.41 -9.80 -7.66
N LEU A 189 4.32 -9.24 -7.12
CA LEU A 189 3.13 -9.99 -6.70
C LEU A 189 1.97 -9.74 -7.65
N PHE A 190 1.41 -10.80 -8.21
CA PHE A 190 0.32 -10.76 -9.17
C PHE A 190 -0.95 -11.42 -8.61
N LEU A 191 -2.10 -10.81 -8.88
CA LEU A 191 -3.41 -11.36 -8.58
C LEU A 191 -4.27 -11.40 -9.84
N ASP A 192 -5.03 -12.47 -10.01
CA ASP A 192 -6.07 -12.56 -11.03
C ASP A 192 -7.41 -12.08 -10.45
N GLU A 193 -7.73 -10.83 -10.72
CA GLU A 193 -8.90 -10.16 -10.14
C GLU A 193 -10.23 -10.73 -10.64
N GLY A 194 -10.22 -11.46 -11.75
CA GLY A 194 -11.42 -12.04 -12.32
C GLY A 194 -11.85 -13.31 -11.58
N LYS A 195 -10.94 -13.97 -10.86
CA LYS A 195 -11.25 -15.20 -10.11
C LYS A 195 -11.78 -14.94 -8.71
N CYS A 196 -11.39 -13.81 -8.12
CA CYS A 196 -11.71 -13.46 -6.73
C CYS A 196 -11.39 -14.59 -5.73
N ASP A 197 -10.27 -15.31 -5.93
CA ASP A 197 -9.88 -16.44 -5.10
C ASP A 197 -8.76 -16.11 -4.09
N GLY A 198 -8.32 -14.85 -4.05
CA GLY A 198 -7.27 -14.36 -3.14
C GLY A 198 -5.89 -14.96 -3.40
N LYS A 199 -5.68 -15.68 -4.52
CA LYS A 199 -4.38 -16.28 -4.83
C LYS A 199 -3.39 -15.24 -5.33
N VAL A 200 -2.18 -15.30 -4.78
CA VAL A 200 -1.09 -14.38 -5.13
C VAL A 200 0.07 -15.14 -5.73
N TYR A 201 0.48 -14.73 -6.92
CA TYR A 201 1.62 -15.29 -7.63
C TYR A 201 2.83 -14.38 -7.47
N HIS A 202 3.90 -14.91 -6.92
CA HIS A 202 5.18 -14.24 -6.81
C HIS A 202 6.06 -14.57 -8.01
N VAL A 203 6.63 -13.54 -8.63
CA VAL A 203 7.67 -13.63 -9.66
C VAL A 203 8.92 -12.98 -9.09
N LYS A 204 10.03 -13.73 -9.03
CA LYS A 204 11.30 -13.26 -8.46
C LYS A 204 12.16 -12.63 -9.54
N ASN A 205 12.69 -11.42 -9.32
CA ASN A 205 13.62 -10.75 -10.22
C ASN A 205 13.19 -10.72 -11.70
N ASP A 206 11.90 -10.48 -11.97
CA ASP A 206 11.26 -10.57 -13.30
C ASP A 206 11.40 -11.95 -14.01
N ASP A 207 11.78 -13.02 -13.31
CA ASP A 207 11.90 -14.36 -13.88
C ASP A 207 10.56 -15.09 -13.88
N PHE A 208 9.80 -14.90 -14.96
CA PHE A 208 8.50 -15.56 -15.18
C PHE A 208 8.60 -17.06 -15.43
N ALA A 209 9.79 -17.63 -15.63
CA ALA A 209 9.95 -19.08 -15.69
C ALA A 209 9.90 -19.72 -14.29
N ASP A 210 10.22 -18.96 -13.24
CA ASP A 210 10.23 -19.38 -11.85
C ASP A 210 9.19 -18.62 -11.02
N TYR A 211 7.97 -18.49 -11.53
CA TYR A 211 6.88 -17.97 -10.71
C TYR A 211 6.42 -19.01 -9.67
N ARG A 212 5.91 -18.56 -8.53
CA ARG A 212 5.31 -19.43 -7.50
C ARG A 212 3.98 -18.87 -6.99
N LEU A 213 3.03 -19.76 -6.74
CA LEU A 213 1.86 -19.42 -5.93
C LEU A 213 2.30 -19.35 -4.46
N LEU A 214 1.97 -18.26 -3.78
CA LEU A 214 2.20 -18.14 -2.34
C LEU A 214 1.16 -18.95 -1.58
N GLU A 215 1.61 -19.83 -0.67
CA GLU A 215 0.73 -20.63 0.18
C GLU A 215 0.06 -19.77 1.26
N ASP A 216 0.81 -18.84 1.84
CA ASP A 216 0.32 -17.86 2.82
C ASP A 216 0.68 -16.43 2.39
N PRO A 217 -0.06 -15.83 1.44
CA PRO A 217 0.22 -14.48 0.97
C PRO A 217 0.01 -13.40 2.03
N GLU A 218 -0.78 -13.68 3.08
CA GLU A 218 -1.06 -12.71 4.14
C GLU A 218 0.15 -12.55 5.05
N THR A 219 0.67 -13.65 5.58
CA THR A 219 1.86 -13.63 6.44
C THR A 219 3.10 -13.19 5.68
N VAL A 220 3.27 -13.65 4.43
CA VAL A 220 4.42 -13.26 3.60
C VAL A 220 4.45 -11.75 3.36
N LEU A 221 3.31 -11.14 3.02
CA LEU A 221 3.27 -9.68 2.79
C LEU A 221 3.52 -8.91 4.09
N ASP A 222 2.97 -9.34 5.23
CA ASP A 222 3.25 -8.69 6.52
C ASP A 222 4.73 -8.74 6.88
N ASN A 223 5.37 -9.90 6.72
CA ASN A 223 6.80 -10.05 6.96
C ASN A 223 7.64 -9.19 6.01
N TYR A 224 7.27 -9.14 4.73
CA TYR A 224 7.95 -8.31 3.75
C TYR A 224 7.86 -6.83 4.11
N LEU A 225 6.66 -6.34 4.43
CA LEU A 225 6.45 -4.95 4.77
C LEU A 225 7.15 -4.58 6.08
N ALA A 226 7.15 -5.48 7.07
CA ALA A 226 7.92 -5.30 8.30
C ALA A 226 9.44 -5.21 8.03
N HIS A 227 9.96 -6.06 7.14
CA HIS A 227 11.34 -6.00 6.65
C HIS A 227 11.61 -4.65 6.00
N TYR A 228 10.85 -4.29 4.97
CA TYR A 228 11.05 -3.05 4.21
C TYR A 228 10.94 -1.80 5.09
N VAL A 229 9.96 -1.72 5.99
CA VAL A 229 9.82 -0.63 6.98
C VAL A 229 11.05 -0.53 7.89
N THR A 230 11.68 -1.66 8.22
CA THR A 230 12.83 -1.75 9.12
C THR A 230 14.16 -1.44 8.43
N THR A 231 14.36 -1.99 7.23
CA THR A 231 15.63 -1.97 6.49
C THR A 231 15.68 -0.88 5.43
N GLN A 232 14.52 -0.35 5.03
CA GLN A 232 14.36 0.60 3.92
C GLN A 232 14.87 0.05 2.58
N SER A 233 14.93 -1.28 2.45
CA SER A 233 15.37 -1.96 1.23
C SER A 233 14.60 -3.28 1.06
N PRO A 234 14.15 -3.61 -0.16
CA PRO A 234 13.57 -4.92 -0.44
C PRO A 234 14.63 -6.04 -0.43
N GLU A 235 15.92 -5.70 -0.56
CA GLU A 235 16.99 -6.70 -0.64
C GLU A 235 17.03 -7.61 0.59
N GLY A 236 17.34 -8.89 0.35
CA GLY A 236 17.50 -9.90 1.39
C GLY A 236 16.20 -10.49 1.92
N PHE A 237 15.02 -9.98 1.52
CA PHE A 237 13.76 -10.65 1.79
C PHE A 237 13.50 -11.77 0.77
N ASP A 238 13.00 -12.91 1.22
CA ASP A 238 12.54 -13.99 0.34
C ASP A 238 11.04 -14.22 0.52
N PHE A 239 10.27 -13.88 -0.52
CA PHE A 239 8.81 -14.08 -0.54
C PHE A 239 8.39 -15.56 -0.53
N ARG A 240 9.31 -16.51 -0.59
CA ARG A 240 9.02 -17.94 -0.71
C ARG A 240 9.33 -18.73 0.57
N THR A 241 9.72 -18.05 1.65
CA THR A 241 10.08 -18.66 2.94
C THR A 241 9.30 -18.06 4.10
#